data_AF-A0A1W9H6B1-F1
#
_entry.id   AF-A0A1W9H6B1-F1
#
_cell.length_a   1.000
_cell.length_b   1.000
_cell.length_c   1.000
_cell.angle_alpha   90.00
_cell.angle_beta   90.00
_cell.angle_gamma   90.00
#
_symmetry.space_group_name_H-M   'P 1'
#
loop_
_entity.id
_entity.type
_entity.pdbx_description
1 polymer ?
#
loop_
_entity_poly.entity_id
_entity_poly.type
_entity_poly.pdbx_seq_one_letter_code
_entity_poly.pdbx_strand_id
1 'polypeptide(L)'
;MSATLIPLSRFIRTDRKTLTILPWSLLFLSTLITGCSIADKIEKATEKITDTVSDVTGNTLATLDDAIDALDRNSASWQSVLQDTTSKLTSDAQSTVRNEVSDLLNRSVAATGGELRCNMDFVGARVRQALVRIRARLMHQPVPAVEPALCQVTPAAVDMALDSSRRTKLEFFGYDFDTTPIKVTLHEGTRTRDVSSELDRLTHYHMTLNLGGNGVPLSKTSDRLTLEWQNRQISSIAVIQPATPVCKEEDHTVLPQAKLTYTPPHTRGDREFNGNGPEVWANAKWINEGTHINFRLWMKAQETQKDWTTAEGERIIQYYTAPPGKRIDRIVSGAESTAHYVDTDHNDDRQGGGPNGPVKEFVFRGDRNGDDAGSYTGVDVTFNPLIVRLVEVTNCAPASAIKSIERKDLISPATVRRLQPMMKKLQP
;
A
#
# COMPACT_ATOMS: atom_id res chain seq x y z
N MET A 1 -49.82 8.51 32.00
CA MET A 1 -50.05 9.64 32.92
C MET A 1 -49.47 10.90 32.29
N SER A 2 -50.36 11.87 32.12
CA SER A 2 -50.26 13.27 31.64
C SER A 2 -49.03 13.75 30.87
N ALA A 3 -49.30 14.04 29.58
CA ALA A 3 -48.72 15.15 28.85
C ALA A 3 -49.32 16.48 29.35
N THR A 4 -48.54 17.56 29.37
CA THR A 4 -49.09 18.92 29.42
C THR A 4 -48.25 19.85 28.56
N LEU A 5 -48.88 20.33 27.48
CA LEU A 5 -48.54 21.46 26.62
C LEU A 5 -48.90 22.79 27.31
N ILE A 6 -48.69 23.92 26.58
CA ILE A 6 -49.36 25.25 26.65
C ILE A 6 -48.37 26.38 27.06
N PRO A 7 -48.39 27.61 26.45
CA PRO A 7 -48.50 28.01 25.04
C PRO A 7 -47.67 29.28 24.66
N LEU A 8 -47.77 29.69 23.39
CA LEU A 8 -47.50 31.05 22.89
C LEU A 8 -48.71 31.99 23.09
N SER A 9 -48.49 33.28 23.36
CA SER A 9 -49.17 34.43 22.72
C SER A 9 -48.70 35.77 23.33
N ARG A 10 -48.07 36.64 22.52
CA ARG A 10 -48.62 37.90 21.97
C ARG A 10 -49.20 38.88 23.01
N PHE A 11 -48.53 40.02 23.16
CA PHE A 11 -49.21 41.31 23.34
C PHE A 11 -48.56 42.40 22.49
N ILE A 12 -49.43 43.27 22.00
CA ILE A 12 -49.30 44.29 20.97
C ILE A 12 -49.23 45.69 21.64
N ARG A 13 -48.70 46.68 20.89
CA ARG A 13 -49.11 48.11 20.79
C ARG A 13 -48.22 49.22 21.39
N THR A 14 -47.64 49.99 20.45
CA THR A 14 -47.72 51.47 20.22
C THR A 14 -47.43 52.49 21.32
N ASP A 15 -46.53 53.45 21.05
CA ASP A 15 -46.81 54.84 20.60
C ASP A 15 -45.45 55.57 20.39
N ARG A 16 -45.12 56.14 19.22
CA ARG A 16 -45.50 57.44 18.64
C ARG A 16 -45.04 58.67 19.46
N LYS A 17 -44.07 59.43 18.92
CA LYS A 17 -44.14 60.90 18.83
C LYS A 17 -43.04 61.47 17.90
N THR A 18 -43.53 62.34 17.02
CA THR A 18 -42.89 63.15 15.99
C THR A 18 -42.24 64.42 16.55
N LEU A 19 -41.16 64.91 15.94
CA LEU A 19 -40.94 66.36 15.81
C LEU A 19 -40.15 66.68 14.53
N THR A 20 -40.76 67.53 13.72
CA THR A 20 -40.32 68.14 12.46
C THR A 20 -39.57 69.47 12.73
N ILE A 21 -38.70 69.90 11.80
CA ILE A 21 -38.62 71.25 11.16
C ILE A 21 -37.29 71.37 10.33
N LEU A 22 -37.39 71.15 9.01
CA LEU A 22 -37.15 72.04 7.84
C LEU A 22 -35.93 73.04 7.77
N PRO A 23 -35.55 73.56 6.57
CA PRO A 23 -34.31 73.22 5.83
C PRO A 23 -33.62 74.48 5.20
N TRP A 24 -32.85 74.28 4.09
CA TRP A 24 -32.16 75.23 3.17
C TRP A 24 -30.62 75.13 3.31
N SER A 25 -29.77 74.99 2.28
CA SER A 25 -29.87 75.48 0.90
C SER A 25 -28.97 74.65 -0.06
N LEU A 26 -29.39 74.59 -1.32
CA LEU A 26 -28.72 74.06 -2.51
C LEU A 26 -27.32 74.65 -2.82
N LEU A 27 -26.42 73.87 -3.44
CA LEU A 27 -26.00 74.04 -4.86
C LEU A 27 -24.76 73.19 -5.26
N PHE A 28 -24.86 72.58 -6.45
CA PHE A 28 -23.80 72.01 -7.32
C PHE A 28 -23.04 70.76 -6.78
N LEU A 29 -22.71 69.72 -7.54
CA LEU A 29 -22.41 69.57 -8.95
C LEU A 29 -22.51 68.06 -9.31
N SER A 30 -22.99 67.75 -10.50
CA SER A 30 -22.95 66.42 -11.11
C SER A 30 -21.52 65.99 -11.45
N THR A 31 -21.05 64.85 -10.91
CA THR A 31 -19.98 64.04 -11.51
C THR A 31 -20.27 62.55 -11.36
N LEU A 32 -20.35 61.87 -12.50
CA LEU A 32 -20.29 60.42 -12.67
C LEU A 32 -18.83 59.93 -12.55
N ILE A 33 -18.66 58.67 -12.15
CA ILE A 33 -17.47 57.80 -12.26
C ILE A 33 -16.40 57.93 -11.15
N THR A 34 -16.28 56.88 -10.33
CA THR A 34 -15.04 56.07 -10.14
C THR A 34 -15.33 54.87 -9.23
N GLY A 35 -15.99 53.86 -9.80
CA GLY A 35 -16.05 52.51 -9.26
C GLY A 35 -14.88 51.67 -9.75
N CYS A 36 -13.63 52.06 -9.45
CA CYS A 36 -12.42 51.26 -9.69
C CYS A 36 -11.52 51.39 -8.45
N SER A 37 -11.73 50.54 -7.45
CA SER A 37 -10.75 50.31 -6.38
C SER A 37 -11.12 49.10 -5.53
N ILE A 38 -12.42 48.84 -5.33
CA ILE A 38 -12.88 47.76 -4.45
C ILE A 38 -13.03 46.44 -5.22
N ALA A 39 -13.55 46.47 -6.46
CA ALA A 39 -13.63 45.29 -7.31
C ALA A 39 -12.24 44.72 -7.65
N ASP A 40 -11.30 45.55 -8.13
CA ASP A 40 -9.92 45.13 -8.43
C ASP A 40 -9.16 44.60 -7.20
N LYS A 41 -9.46 45.11 -5.99
CA LYS A 41 -8.83 44.62 -4.75
C LYS A 41 -9.43 43.30 -4.30
N ILE A 42 -10.72 43.06 -4.54
CA ILE A 42 -11.36 41.78 -4.25
C ILE A 42 -10.93 40.73 -5.28
N GLU A 43 -10.82 41.10 -6.56
CA GLU A 43 -10.35 40.21 -7.63
C GLU A 43 -8.88 39.82 -7.43
N LYS A 44 -7.99 40.79 -7.16
CA LYS A 44 -6.59 40.51 -6.79
C LYS A 44 -6.44 39.75 -5.48
N ALA A 45 -7.32 39.96 -4.50
CA ALA A 45 -7.31 39.17 -3.27
C ALA A 45 -7.79 37.74 -3.51
N THR A 46 -8.81 37.55 -4.36
CA THR A 46 -9.34 36.24 -4.73
C THR A 46 -8.35 35.47 -5.59
N GLU A 47 -7.68 36.13 -6.54
CA GLU A 47 -6.59 35.58 -7.37
C GLU A 47 -5.40 35.20 -6.48
N LYS A 48 -4.97 36.09 -5.58
CA LYS A 48 -3.89 35.79 -4.62
C LYS A 48 -4.25 34.67 -3.65
N ILE A 49 -5.50 34.55 -3.21
CA ILE A 49 -5.96 33.44 -2.36
C ILE A 49 -6.02 32.14 -3.17
N THR A 50 -6.43 32.19 -4.44
CA THR A 50 -6.50 31.01 -5.32
C THR A 50 -5.10 30.51 -5.68
N ASP A 51 -4.16 31.41 -5.97
CA ASP A 51 -2.74 31.11 -6.16
C ASP A 51 -2.10 30.55 -4.89
N THR A 52 -2.39 31.14 -3.72
CA THR A 52 -1.84 30.64 -2.45
C THR A 52 -2.42 29.25 -2.09
N VAL A 53 -3.70 28.98 -2.34
CA VAL A 53 -4.33 27.66 -2.09
C VAL A 53 -3.86 26.60 -3.11
N SER A 54 -3.63 27.01 -4.36
CA SER A 54 -3.01 26.21 -5.42
C SER A 54 -1.57 25.84 -5.07
N ASP A 55 -0.74 26.81 -4.67
CA ASP A 55 0.65 26.62 -4.28
C ASP A 55 0.78 25.76 -3.02
N VAL A 56 -0.11 25.93 -2.04
CA VAL A 56 -0.09 25.14 -0.80
C VAL A 56 -0.47 23.67 -1.06
N THR A 57 -1.44 23.41 -1.94
CA THR A 57 -1.81 22.05 -2.35
C THR A 57 -0.70 21.43 -3.20
N GLY A 58 -0.09 22.21 -4.09
CA GLY A 58 1.06 21.80 -4.90
C GLY A 58 2.28 21.43 -4.05
N ASN A 59 2.63 22.25 -3.05
CA ASN A 59 3.75 22.00 -2.15
C ASN A 59 3.52 20.77 -1.24
N THR A 60 2.28 20.56 -0.79
CA THR A 60 1.91 19.36 -0.02
C THR A 60 2.04 18.11 -0.88
N LEU A 61 1.54 18.15 -2.12
CA LEU A 61 1.65 17.04 -3.07
C LEU A 61 3.11 16.74 -3.41
N ALA A 62 3.92 17.77 -3.69
CA ALA A 62 5.35 17.61 -3.94
C ALA A 62 6.08 16.97 -2.76
N THR A 63 5.74 17.37 -1.53
CA THR A 63 6.33 16.77 -0.32
C THR A 63 5.94 15.30 -0.14
N LEU A 64 4.69 14.92 -0.45
CA LEU A 64 4.24 13.53 -0.43
C LEU A 64 4.88 12.71 -1.55
N ASP A 65 5.04 13.29 -2.74
CA ASP A 65 5.66 12.65 -3.90
C ASP A 65 7.15 12.40 -3.63
N ASP A 66 7.89 13.39 -3.11
CA ASP A 66 9.28 13.22 -2.67
C ASP A 66 9.45 12.07 -1.65
N ALA A 67 8.49 11.94 -0.73
CA ALA A 67 8.50 10.89 0.28
C ALA A 67 8.22 9.50 -0.32
N ILE A 68 7.25 9.40 -1.24
CA ILE A 68 6.96 8.18 -1.99
C ILE A 68 8.19 7.76 -2.80
N ASP A 69 8.85 8.71 -3.47
CA ASP A 69 10.06 8.46 -4.26
C ASP A 69 11.23 7.99 -3.41
N ALA A 70 11.42 8.61 -2.23
CA ALA A 70 12.47 8.21 -1.31
C ALA A 70 12.28 6.77 -0.80
N LEU A 71 11.02 6.38 -0.53
CA LEU A 71 10.67 5.00 -0.17
C LEU A 71 10.83 4.03 -1.34
N ASP A 72 10.69 4.51 -2.56
CA ASP A 72 10.89 3.71 -3.77
C ASP A 72 12.35 3.39 -4.03
N ARG A 73 13.22 4.39 -3.82
CA ARG A 73 14.67 4.21 -3.86
C ARG A 73 15.17 3.35 -2.71
N ASN A 74 14.64 3.53 -1.49
CA ASN A 74 15.10 2.80 -0.32
C ASN A 74 14.00 2.63 0.75
N SER A 75 13.23 1.55 0.65
CA SER A 75 12.15 1.21 1.58
C SER A 75 12.62 1.04 3.03
N ALA A 76 13.89 0.68 3.25
CA ALA A 76 14.43 0.53 4.60
C ALA A 76 14.59 1.88 5.33
N SER A 77 14.60 3.00 4.60
CA SER A 77 14.68 4.36 5.15
C SER A 77 13.32 4.96 5.53
N TRP A 78 12.27 4.15 5.62
CA TRP A 78 10.90 4.65 5.81
C TRP A 78 10.72 5.56 7.02
N GLN A 79 11.44 5.29 8.11
CA GLN A 79 11.31 6.07 9.34
C GLN A 79 11.85 7.49 9.15
N SER A 80 13.05 7.63 8.58
CA SER A 80 13.64 8.94 8.32
C SER A 80 12.84 9.69 7.26
N VAL A 81 12.34 9.01 6.23
CA VAL A 81 11.47 9.61 5.22
C VAL A 81 10.20 10.20 5.84
N LEU A 82 9.48 9.46 6.67
CA LEU A 82 8.26 9.97 7.31
C LEU A 82 8.54 11.12 8.30
N GLN A 83 9.65 11.08 9.02
CA GLN A 83 10.08 12.16 9.90
C GLN A 83 10.36 13.44 9.11
N ASP A 84 11.11 13.33 8.02
CA ASP A 84 11.41 14.43 7.09
C ASP A 84 10.13 14.99 6.46
N THR A 85 9.25 14.11 5.95
CA THR A 85 7.93 14.47 5.41
C THR A 85 7.11 15.27 6.42
N THR A 86 7.02 14.79 7.66
CA THR A 86 6.27 15.47 8.74
C THR A 86 6.83 16.86 9.03
N SER A 87 8.17 17.03 8.95
CA SER A 87 8.83 18.31 9.18
C SER A 87 8.65 19.31 8.03
N LYS A 88 8.63 18.82 6.78
CA LYS A 88 8.43 19.62 5.56
C LYS A 88 6.99 20.07 5.37
N LEU A 89 6.02 19.33 5.91
CA LEU A 89 4.60 19.68 5.92
C LEU A 89 4.25 20.82 6.92
N THR A 90 4.95 21.97 6.88
CA THR A 90 4.80 23.08 7.85
C THR A 90 4.16 24.38 7.33
N SER A 91 3.40 24.97 8.26
CA SER A 91 2.76 26.30 8.45
C SER A 91 1.86 27.00 7.42
N ASP A 92 1.57 26.47 6.24
CA ASP A 92 0.32 26.87 5.54
C ASP A 92 -0.29 25.63 4.87
N ALA A 93 -1.51 25.29 5.33
CA ALA A 93 -2.41 24.17 4.98
C ALA A 93 -1.73 22.81 4.66
N GLN A 94 -1.84 21.76 5.47
CA GLN A 94 -3.07 21.04 5.81
C GLN A 94 -2.80 20.23 7.09
N SER A 95 -3.29 20.70 8.25
CA SER A 95 -3.10 20.00 9.54
C SER A 95 -3.60 18.55 9.50
N THR A 96 -4.62 18.27 8.68
CA THR A 96 -5.16 16.93 8.42
C THR A 96 -4.13 15.97 7.82
N VAL A 97 -3.43 16.38 6.74
CA VAL A 97 -2.43 15.53 6.06
C VAL A 97 -1.25 15.26 6.99
N ARG A 98 -0.77 16.29 7.69
CA ARG A 98 0.31 16.13 8.67
C ARG A 98 -0.08 15.17 9.79
N ASN A 99 -1.31 15.26 10.29
CA ASN A 99 -1.82 14.33 11.30
C ASN A 99 -1.91 12.91 10.75
N GLU A 100 -2.37 12.70 9.50
CA GLU A 100 -2.40 11.38 8.86
C GLU A 100 -0.99 10.78 8.71
N VAL A 101 0.00 11.58 8.29
CA VAL A 101 1.41 11.14 8.17
C VAL A 101 2.04 10.85 9.54
N SER A 102 1.75 11.68 10.55
CA SER A 102 2.23 11.45 11.92
C SER A 102 1.60 10.19 12.55
N ASP A 103 0.31 9.96 12.31
CA ASP A 103 -0.37 8.75 12.77
C ASP A 103 0.18 7.51 12.07
N LEU A 104 0.48 7.61 10.77
CA LEU A 104 1.17 6.57 10.00
C LEU A 104 2.57 6.26 10.56
N LEU A 105 3.36 7.28 10.91
CA LEU A 105 4.68 7.09 11.53
C LEU A 105 4.57 6.34 12.86
N ASN A 106 3.67 6.77 13.74
CA ASN A 106 3.45 6.14 15.04
C ASN A 106 2.98 4.70 14.89
N ARG A 107 2.07 4.44 13.95
CA ARG A 107 1.59 3.11 13.56
C ARG A 107 2.70 2.20 13.07
N SER A 108 3.55 2.68 12.16
CA SER A 108 4.68 1.90 11.65
C SER A 108 5.73 1.61 12.73
N VAL A 109 5.99 2.54 13.66
CA VAL A 109 6.86 2.30 14.82
C VAL A 109 6.25 1.32 15.81
N ALA A 110 4.95 1.40 16.09
CA ALA A 110 4.27 0.42 16.94
C ALA A 110 4.33 -0.99 16.33
N ALA A 111 4.26 -1.08 15.01
CA ALA A 111 4.46 -2.32 14.29
C ALA A 111 5.92 -2.82 14.35
N THR A 112 6.88 -1.91 14.58
CA THR A 112 8.28 -2.27 14.80
C THR A 112 8.62 -2.65 16.25
N GLY A 113 7.79 -2.23 17.21
CA GLY A 113 7.97 -2.47 18.64
C GLY A 113 7.40 -3.81 19.11
N GLY A 114 8.15 -4.50 19.98
CA GLY A 114 7.66 -5.58 20.82
C GLY A 114 7.98 -7.00 20.35
N GLU A 115 7.96 -7.31 19.05
CA GLU A 115 8.24 -8.64 18.50
C GLU A 115 8.08 -8.58 16.96
N LEU A 116 8.98 -7.93 16.23
CA LEU A 116 8.80 -7.77 14.78
C LEU A 116 8.91 -9.08 14.01
N ARG A 117 7.83 -9.40 13.29
CA ARG A 117 7.59 -10.65 12.54
C ARG A 117 7.37 -10.43 11.04
N CYS A 118 7.43 -9.17 10.57
CA CYS A 118 7.45 -8.76 9.16
C CYS A 118 8.84 -8.23 8.81
N ASN A 119 9.33 -8.42 7.58
CA ASN A 119 10.60 -7.84 7.15
C ASN A 119 10.49 -6.29 7.03
N MET A 120 11.62 -5.59 7.18
CA MET A 120 11.68 -4.12 7.12
C MET A 120 11.16 -3.57 5.77
N ASP A 121 11.39 -4.30 4.68
CA ASP A 121 10.91 -3.92 3.35
C ASP A 121 9.39 -3.85 3.28
N PHE A 122 8.70 -4.68 4.04
CA PHE A 122 7.25 -4.68 4.10
C PHE A 122 6.72 -3.47 4.86
N VAL A 123 7.40 -3.01 5.91
CA VAL A 123 7.05 -1.74 6.59
C VAL A 123 7.18 -0.58 5.61
N GLY A 124 8.28 -0.51 4.86
CA GLY A 124 8.47 0.53 3.84
C GLY A 124 7.42 0.49 2.73
N ALA A 125 7.08 -0.69 2.22
CA ALA A 125 6.02 -0.86 1.23
C ALA A 125 4.64 -0.41 1.76
N ARG A 126 4.34 -0.69 3.04
CA ARG A 126 3.07 -0.28 3.69
C ARG A 126 3.00 1.20 3.95
N VAL A 127 4.09 1.80 4.43
CA VAL A 127 4.22 3.25 4.59
C VAL A 127 3.96 3.94 3.26
N ARG A 128 4.61 3.45 2.19
CA ARG A 128 4.43 3.97 0.85
C ARG A 128 2.97 3.86 0.39
N GLN A 129 2.33 2.69 0.52
CA GLN A 129 0.93 2.50 0.16
C GLN A 129 0.02 3.48 0.91
N ALA A 130 0.29 3.75 2.18
CA ALA A 130 -0.46 4.73 2.95
C ALA A 130 -0.25 6.16 2.42
N LEU A 131 0.98 6.57 2.10
CA LEU A 131 1.25 7.88 1.46
C LEU A 131 0.55 8.03 0.11
N VAL A 132 0.58 6.99 -0.75
CA VAL A 132 -0.15 6.98 -2.02
C VAL A 132 -1.66 7.18 -1.81
N ARG A 133 -2.24 6.58 -0.76
CA ARG A 133 -3.65 6.77 -0.43
C ARG A 133 -3.95 8.17 0.09
N ILE A 134 -3.07 8.74 0.93
CA ILE A 134 -3.19 10.14 1.40
C ILE A 134 -3.17 11.08 0.20
N ARG A 135 -2.23 10.88 -0.73
CA ARG A 135 -2.15 11.61 -2.00
C ARG A 135 -3.41 11.45 -2.84
N ALA A 136 -3.91 10.23 -3.03
CA ALA A 136 -5.11 9.97 -3.83
C ALA A 136 -6.34 10.69 -3.25
N ARG A 137 -6.49 10.73 -1.92
CA ARG A 137 -7.55 11.51 -1.25
C ARG A 137 -7.41 13.00 -1.52
N LEU A 138 -6.19 13.53 -1.41
CA LEU A 138 -5.89 14.93 -1.68
C LEU A 138 -6.20 15.32 -3.14
N MET A 139 -6.00 14.39 -4.07
CA MET A 139 -6.30 14.55 -5.50
C MET A 139 -7.75 14.21 -5.89
N HIS A 140 -8.62 13.87 -4.93
CA HIS A 140 -9.98 13.36 -5.19
C HIS A 140 -10.03 12.18 -6.17
N GLN A 141 -8.98 11.35 -6.17
CA GLN A 141 -8.89 10.15 -7.00
C GLN A 141 -9.47 8.93 -6.26
N PRO A 142 -9.85 7.86 -6.99
CA PRO A 142 -10.22 6.60 -6.38
C PRO A 142 -9.11 6.10 -5.45
N VAL A 143 -9.43 5.94 -4.16
CA VAL A 143 -8.46 5.46 -3.16
C VAL A 143 -8.27 3.95 -3.33
N PRO A 144 -7.05 3.46 -3.54
CA PRO A 144 -6.78 2.03 -3.63
C PRO A 144 -7.27 1.28 -2.39
N ALA A 145 -7.88 0.11 -2.61
CA ALA A 145 -8.25 -0.80 -1.54
C ALA A 145 -6.98 -1.32 -0.82
N VAL A 146 -7.10 -1.59 0.47
CA VAL A 146 -5.98 -2.12 1.26
C VAL A 146 -6.19 -3.60 1.47
N GLU A 147 -5.30 -4.39 0.88
CA GLU A 147 -5.21 -5.80 1.19
C GLU A 147 -4.61 -5.98 2.60
N PRO A 148 -5.28 -6.70 3.51
CA PRO A 148 -4.72 -7.01 4.81
C PRO A 148 -3.47 -7.87 4.67
N ALA A 149 -2.48 -7.52 5.45
CA ALA A 149 -1.13 -8.00 5.26
C ALA A 149 -0.81 -9.02 6.35
N LEU A 150 -0.54 -10.27 6.01
CA LEU A 150 -0.22 -11.30 7.01
C LEU A 150 1.28 -11.60 7.00
N CYS A 151 1.95 -11.37 8.12
CA CYS A 151 3.38 -11.64 8.24
C CYS A 151 3.67 -12.97 8.93
N GLN A 152 2.96 -13.25 10.02
CA GLN A 152 3.18 -14.46 10.80
C GLN A 152 1.88 -14.98 11.39
N VAL A 153 1.78 -16.31 11.41
CA VAL A 153 0.79 -17.05 12.20
C VAL A 153 1.50 -17.86 13.28
N THR A 154 0.96 -17.84 14.49
CA THR A 154 1.49 -18.61 15.62
C THR A 154 0.37 -19.41 16.30
N PRO A 155 0.49 -20.75 16.39
CA PRO A 155 1.43 -21.60 15.66
C PRO A 155 1.23 -21.53 14.13
N ALA A 156 2.26 -21.89 13.35
CA ALA A 156 2.21 -21.89 11.89
C ALA A 156 1.39 -23.07 11.30
N ALA A 157 1.04 -24.06 12.13
CA ALA A 157 0.14 -25.17 11.84
C ALA A 157 -0.43 -25.71 13.17
N VAL A 158 -1.55 -26.43 13.11
CA VAL A 158 -2.18 -27.04 14.29
C VAL A 158 -1.92 -28.54 14.31
N ASP A 159 -1.15 -29.05 15.28
CA ASP A 159 -0.94 -30.49 15.43
C ASP A 159 -2.08 -31.14 16.23
N MET A 160 -2.85 -32.00 15.57
CA MET A 160 -3.99 -32.66 16.18
C MET A 160 -3.60 -33.76 17.17
N ALA A 161 -2.34 -34.19 17.17
CA ALA A 161 -1.80 -35.14 18.14
C ALA A 161 -1.42 -34.49 19.49
N LEU A 162 -1.47 -33.15 19.60
CA LEU A 162 -1.34 -32.45 20.87
C LEU A 162 -2.65 -32.49 21.67
N ASP A 163 -2.53 -32.42 23.00
CA ASP A 163 -3.66 -32.22 23.90
C ASP A 163 -4.44 -30.95 23.52
N SER A 164 -5.77 -30.98 23.67
CA SER A 164 -6.65 -29.86 23.30
C SER A 164 -6.30 -28.56 24.04
N SER A 165 -5.82 -28.66 25.29
CA SER A 165 -5.36 -27.52 26.09
C SER A 165 -4.13 -26.81 25.51
N ARG A 166 -3.38 -27.47 24.60
CA ARG A 166 -2.19 -26.92 23.95
C ARG A 166 -2.47 -26.30 22.58
N ARG A 167 -3.71 -26.34 22.11
CA ARG A 167 -4.14 -25.89 20.78
C ARG A 167 -5.44 -25.11 20.88
N THR A 168 -5.37 -24.02 21.63
CA THR A 168 -6.52 -23.20 22.03
C THR A 168 -6.72 -21.95 21.19
N LYS A 169 -5.70 -21.49 20.45
CA LYS A 169 -5.82 -20.33 19.55
C LYS A 169 -4.79 -20.34 18.43
N LEU A 170 -5.08 -19.60 17.36
CA LEU A 170 -4.10 -19.08 16.42
C LEU A 170 -3.99 -17.58 16.59
N GLU A 171 -2.79 -17.05 16.51
CA GLU A 171 -2.50 -15.61 16.56
C GLU A 171 -1.92 -15.17 15.21
N PHE A 172 -2.50 -14.11 14.65
CA PHE A 172 -2.14 -13.54 13.36
C PHE A 172 -1.52 -12.18 13.58
N PHE A 173 -0.31 -11.99 13.09
CA PHE A 173 0.43 -10.73 13.18
C PHE A 173 0.60 -10.17 11.78
N GLY A 174 0.25 -8.90 11.62
CA GLY A 174 0.11 -8.29 10.32
C GLY A 174 -0.36 -6.84 10.38
N TYR A 175 -1.07 -6.38 9.36
CA TYR A 175 -1.54 -5.01 9.21
C TYR A 175 -2.95 -4.97 8.63
N ASP A 176 -3.63 -3.84 8.86
CA ASP A 176 -4.92 -3.50 8.25
C ASP A 176 -6.07 -4.45 8.62
N PHE A 177 -5.92 -5.20 9.71
CA PHE A 177 -6.89 -6.18 10.19
C PHE A 177 -8.20 -5.57 10.69
N ASP A 178 -8.16 -4.32 11.14
CA ASP A 178 -9.32 -3.54 11.59
C ASP A 178 -10.04 -2.82 10.44
N THR A 179 -9.42 -2.72 9.26
CA THR A 179 -9.96 -1.92 8.14
C THR A 179 -10.74 -2.72 7.10
N THR A 180 -10.59 -4.05 7.07
CA THR A 180 -11.22 -4.90 6.05
C THR A 180 -11.83 -6.18 6.60
N PRO A 181 -12.93 -6.69 6.02
CA PRO A 181 -13.46 -7.98 6.41
C PRO A 181 -12.55 -9.11 5.91
N ILE A 182 -12.12 -9.95 6.84
CA ILE A 182 -11.39 -11.19 6.56
C ILE A 182 -12.31 -12.35 6.88
N LYS A 183 -12.45 -13.26 5.92
CA LYS A 183 -13.23 -14.49 6.07
C LYS A 183 -12.29 -15.63 6.45
N VAL A 184 -12.71 -16.47 7.38
CA VAL A 184 -11.99 -17.69 7.79
C VAL A 184 -12.82 -18.90 7.44
N THR A 185 -12.22 -19.81 6.66
CA THR A 185 -12.87 -21.05 6.24
C THR A 185 -12.13 -22.26 6.81
N LEU A 186 -12.85 -23.14 7.52
CA LEU A 186 -12.37 -24.47 7.90
C LEU A 186 -12.64 -25.44 6.75
N HIS A 187 -11.62 -26.20 6.35
CA HIS A 187 -11.72 -27.23 5.32
C HIS A 187 -11.73 -28.62 5.97
N GLU A 188 -12.71 -29.44 5.62
CA GLU A 188 -12.89 -30.81 6.09
C GLU A 188 -13.13 -31.76 4.91
N GLY A 189 -12.05 -32.17 4.24
CA GLY A 189 -12.07 -32.86 2.97
C GLY A 189 -12.68 -31.99 1.87
N THR A 190 -13.82 -32.42 1.33
CA THR A 190 -14.58 -31.65 0.32
C THR A 190 -15.55 -30.64 0.94
N ARG A 191 -15.77 -30.71 2.25
CA ARG A 191 -16.68 -29.79 2.96
C ARG A 191 -15.91 -28.56 3.42
N THR A 192 -16.57 -27.42 3.38
CA THR A 192 -16.05 -26.17 3.92
C THR A 192 -17.06 -25.58 4.89
N ARG A 193 -16.56 -24.88 5.90
CA ARG A 193 -17.38 -24.19 6.91
C ARG A 193 -16.81 -22.80 7.16
N ASP A 194 -17.67 -21.78 7.08
CA ASP A 194 -17.31 -20.44 7.51
C ASP A 194 -17.22 -20.43 9.05
N VAL A 195 -16.06 -20.02 9.57
CA VAL A 195 -15.76 -19.92 11.00
C VAL A 195 -15.27 -18.50 11.35
N SER A 196 -15.63 -17.51 10.52
CA SER A 196 -15.24 -16.12 10.73
C SER A 196 -15.77 -15.53 12.04
N SER A 197 -16.85 -16.10 12.61
CA SER A 197 -17.38 -15.72 13.93
C SER A 197 -16.39 -15.96 15.06
N GLU A 198 -15.44 -16.87 14.88
CA GLU A 198 -14.45 -17.23 15.90
C GLU A 198 -13.17 -16.39 15.81
N LEU A 199 -13.10 -15.48 14.82
CA LEU A 199 -11.99 -14.57 14.60
C LEU A 199 -12.22 -13.26 15.36
N ASP A 200 -11.41 -13.02 16.38
CA ASP A 200 -11.38 -11.78 17.12
C ASP A 200 -10.30 -10.84 16.55
N ARG A 201 -10.65 -9.56 16.40
CA ARG A 201 -9.80 -8.52 15.83
C ARG A 201 -9.44 -7.54 16.92
N LEU A 202 -8.32 -7.83 17.59
CA LEU A 202 -7.91 -7.12 18.78
C LEU A 202 -7.36 -5.73 18.43
N THR A 203 -6.54 -5.63 17.38
CA THR A 203 -5.93 -4.38 16.93
C THR A 203 -5.78 -4.35 15.41
N HIS A 204 -5.33 -3.21 14.89
CA HIS A 204 -4.87 -3.07 13.50
C HIS A 204 -3.81 -4.12 13.09
N TYR A 205 -3.02 -4.62 14.04
CA TYR A 205 -1.87 -5.51 13.78
C TYR A 205 -2.04 -6.95 14.26
N HIS A 206 -3.09 -7.23 15.03
CA HIS A 206 -3.24 -8.49 15.73
C HIS A 206 -4.68 -9.00 15.68
N MET A 207 -4.83 -10.23 15.20
CA MET A 207 -6.08 -11.00 15.29
C MET A 207 -5.82 -12.32 15.97
N THR A 208 -6.86 -12.90 16.56
CA THR A 208 -6.82 -14.23 17.14
C THR A 208 -7.99 -15.06 16.67
N LEU A 209 -7.76 -16.33 16.34
CA LEU A 209 -8.82 -17.29 16.04
C LEU A 209 -8.90 -18.27 17.21
N ASN A 210 -10.06 -18.33 17.85
CA ASN A 210 -10.30 -19.23 18.97
C ASN A 210 -10.39 -20.68 18.47
N LEU A 211 -9.54 -21.57 19.00
CA LEU A 211 -9.57 -23.02 18.74
C LEU A 211 -9.99 -23.84 19.98
N GLY A 212 -10.37 -23.16 21.07
CA GLY A 212 -10.79 -23.76 22.32
C GLY A 212 -12.19 -24.40 22.25
N GLY A 213 -12.73 -24.77 23.42
CA GLY A 213 -13.98 -25.57 23.51
C GLY A 213 -15.23 -24.92 22.91
N ASN A 214 -15.25 -23.59 22.77
CA ASN A 214 -16.32 -22.82 22.14
C ASN A 214 -15.90 -22.18 20.81
N GLY A 215 -14.70 -22.49 20.31
CA GLY A 215 -14.13 -21.90 19.10
C GLY A 215 -14.36 -22.75 17.86
N VAL A 216 -13.40 -22.68 16.93
CA VAL A 216 -13.41 -23.46 15.69
C VAL A 216 -13.51 -24.96 16.00
N PRO A 217 -14.51 -25.67 15.44
CA PRO A 217 -14.77 -27.07 15.77
C PRO A 217 -13.83 -28.01 14.99
N LEU A 218 -12.55 -28.04 15.38
CA LEU A 218 -11.56 -28.92 14.78
C LEU A 218 -11.86 -30.40 15.07
N SER A 219 -11.85 -31.21 14.03
CA SER A 219 -12.19 -32.64 14.06
C SER A 219 -11.07 -33.49 13.45
N LYS A 220 -11.22 -34.82 13.46
CA LYS A 220 -10.30 -35.74 12.77
C LYS A 220 -10.32 -35.61 11.24
N THR A 221 -11.31 -34.91 10.69
CA THR A 221 -11.44 -34.65 9.25
C THR A 221 -11.01 -33.24 8.86
N SER A 222 -10.60 -32.39 9.81
CA SER A 222 -10.11 -31.05 9.51
C SER A 222 -8.73 -31.09 8.86
N ASP A 223 -8.58 -30.42 7.73
CA ASP A 223 -7.34 -30.43 6.93
C ASP A 223 -6.57 -29.12 7.02
N ARG A 224 -7.28 -27.99 7.02
CA ARG A 224 -6.68 -26.65 7.05
C ARG A 224 -7.69 -25.57 7.39
N LEU A 225 -7.17 -24.40 7.76
CA LEU A 225 -7.89 -23.13 7.84
C LEU A 225 -7.37 -22.19 6.77
N THR A 226 -8.26 -21.52 6.03
CA THR A 226 -7.87 -20.48 5.06
C THR A 226 -8.39 -19.12 5.50
N LEU A 227 -7.57 -18.08 5.28
CA LEU A 227 -8.01 -16.69 5.40
C LEU A 227 -8.22 -16.16 3.98
N GLU A 228 -9.34 -15.49 3.77
CA GLU A 228 -9.76 -14.93 2.49
C GLU A 228 -10.07 -13.43 2.64
N TRP A 229 -9.60 -12.65 1.66
CA TRP A 229 -9.95 -11.24 1.49
C TRP A 229 -10.42 -11.02 0.05
N GLN A 230 -11.59 -10.38 -0.11
CA GLN A 230 -12.24 -10.20 -1.42
C GLN A 230 -12.35 -11.52 -2.23
N ASN A 231 -12.69 -12.63 -1.55
CA ASN A 231 -12.78 -13.98 -2.12
C ASN A 231 -11.46 -14.55 -2.66
N ARG A 232 -10.32 -13.93 -2.36
CA ARG A 232 -8.98 -14.46 -2.64
C ARG A 232 -8.35 -14.97 -1.35
N GLN A 233 -7.80 -16.18 -1.41
CA GLN A 233 -7.05 -16.76 -0.29
C GLN A 233 -5.75 -15.96 -0.06
N ILE A 234 -5.61 -15.40 1.14
CA ILE A 234 -4.40 -14.67 1.57
C ILE A 234 -3.53 -15.50 2.54
N SER A 235 -4.09 -16.55 3.15
CA SER A 235 -3.33 -17.47 4.00
C SER A 235 -3.96 -18.86 4.08
N SER A 236 -3.13 -19.86 4.40
CA SER A 236 -3.53 -21.24 4.64
C SER A 236 -2.70 -21.85 5.76
N ILE A 237 -3.37 -22.38 6.78
CA ILE A 237 -2.80 -22.95 7.98
C ILE A 237 -3.16 -24.43 8.00
N ALA A 238 -2.16 -25.31 7.99
CA ALA A 238 -2.39 -26.75 8.01
C ALA A 238 -2.92 -27.23 9.36
N VAL A 239 -3.87 -28.16 9.34
CA VAL A 239 -4.28 -28.96 10.49
C VAL A 239 -3.64 -30.34 10.31
N ILE A 240 -2.61 -30.62 11.09
CA ILE A 240 -1.80 -31.83 10.99
C ILE A 240 -2.51 -32.96 11.72
N GLN A 241 -3.10 -33.86 10.94
CA GLN A 241 -3.62 -35.14 11.38
C GLN A 241 -2.51 -36.22 11.37
N PRO A 242 -2.72 -37.39 12.00
CA PRO A 242 -1.77 -38.50 11.95
C PRO A 242 -1.35 -38.94 10.53
N ALA A 243 -2.21 -38.71 9.52
CA ALA A 243 -1.94 -39.06 8.13
C ALA A 243 -1.48 -37.87 7.26
N THR A 244 -1.43 -36.64 7.78
CA THR A 244 -1.09 -35.46 6.98
C THR A 244 0.36 -35.54 6.48
N PRO A 245 0.62 -35.52 5.16
CA PRO A 245 1.97 -35.51 4.58
C PRO A 245 2.62 -34.13 4.65
N VAL A 246 3.94 -34.06 4.40
CA VAL A 246 4.63 -32.80 4.11
C VAL A 246 4.29 -32.36 2.68
N CYS A 247 4.03 -31.07 2.49
CA CYS A 247 3.74 -30.52 1.16
C CYS A 247 4.92 -30.71 0.20
N LYS A 248 4.61 -31.01 -1.06
CA LYS A 248 5.64 -31.02 -2.11
C LYS A 248 6.03 -29.58 -2.43
N GLU A 249 7.32 -29.40 -2.69
CA GLU A 249 7.91 -28.13 -3.11
C GLU A 249 8.64 -28.33 -4.43
N GLU A 250 8.55 -27.37 -5.34
CA GLU A 250 9.28 -27.38 -6.60
C GLU A 250 9.69 -25.97 -7.00
N ASP A 251 10.84 -25.84 -7.65
CA ASP A 251 11.23 -24.61 -8.32
C ASP A 251 10.59 -24.60 -9.71
N HIS A 252 9.87 -23.53 -10.02
CA HIS A 252 9.18 -23.32 -11.27
C HIS A 252 9.76 -22.10 -11.99
N THR A 253 10.23 -22.31 -13.22
CA THR A 253 10.75 -21.25 -14.08
C THR A 253 9.64 -20.69 -14.95
N VAL A 254 9.32 -19.42 -14.73
CA VAL A 254 8.42 -18.62 -15.56
C VAL A 254 9.27 -17.97 -16.66
N LEU A 255 8.96 -18.33 -17.91
CA LEU A 255 9.65 -17.75 -19.07
C LEU A 255 9.36 -16.25 -19.18
N PRO A 256 10.33 -15.44 -19.67
CA PRO A 256 10.12 -14.02 -19.92
C PRO A 256 8.89 -13.77 -20.79
N GLN A 257 8.01 -12.88 -20.34
CA GLN A 257 6.92 -12.37 -21.17
C GLN A 257 7.46 -11.39 -22.23
N ALA A 258 6.57 -10.92 -23.10
CA ALA A 258 6.89 -9.85 -24.04
C ALA A 258 7.40 -8.59 -23.30
N LYS A 259 8.11 -7.75 -24.05
CA LYS A 259 8.64 -6.46 -23.59
C LYS A 259 7.55 -5.61 -22.94
N LEU A 260 7.86 -5.00 -21.79
CA LEU A 260 6.98 -4.03 -21.14
C LEU A 260 7.44 -2.61 -21.48
N THR A 261 6.56 -1.83 -22.11
CA THR A 261 6.78 -0.40 -22.35
C THR A 261 6.05 0.43 -21.32
N TYR A 262 6.69 1.46 -20.77
CA TYR A 262 6.08 2.38 -19.81
C TYR A 262 6.55 3.82 -20.07
N THR A 263 5.61 4.76 -20.05
CA THR A 263 5.84 6.19 -20.13
C THR A 263 5.23 6.79 -18.85
N PRO A 264 6.06 7.21 -17.88
CA PRO A 264 5.56 7.82 -16.67
C PRO A 264 4.84 9.16 -16.96
N PRO A 265 3.80 9.53 -16.20
CA PRO A 265 3.13 10.80 -16.38
C PRO A 265 4.04 11.99 -16.05
N HIS A 266 3.77 13.13 -16.67
CA HIS A 266 4.38 14.40 -16.29
C HIS A 266 3.88 14.84 -14.91
N THR A 267 4.81 15.19 -14.03
CA THR A 267 4.52 15.62 -12.66
C THR A 267 4.92 17.05 -12.36
N ARG A 268 5.87 17.63 -13.11
CA ARG A 268 6.38 18.99 -12.89
C ARG A 268 7.05 19.56 -14.15
N GLY A 269 7.01 20.89 -14.31
CA GLY A 269 7.71 21.64 -15.36
C GLY A 269 6.82 21.94 -16.55
N ASP A 270 7.46 22.25 -17.69
CA ASP A 270 6.77 22.64 -18.92
C ASP A 270 6.59 21.49 -19.92
N ARG A 271 7.12 20.31 -19.60
CA ARG A 271 7.10 19.04 -20.36
C ARG A 271 8.23 18.84 -21.35
N GLU A 272 9.11 19.82 -21.51
CA GLU A 272 10.23 19.78 -22.44
C GLU A 272 11.56 19.67 -21.65
N PHE A 273 12.54 18.93 -22.16
CA PHE A 273 13.87 18.79 -21.53
C PHE A 273 14.93 19.71 -22.18
N ASN A 274 14.71 20.17 -23.42
CA ASN A 274 15.55 21.13 -24.15
C ASN A 274 17.07 20.79 -24.16
N GLY A 275 17.43 19.50 -24.10
CA GLY A 275 18.83 19.07 -24.01
C GLY A 275 19.51 19.29 -22.66
N ASN A 276 18.76 19.55 -21.59
CA ASN A 276 19.26 19.75 -20.22
C ASN A 276 19.23 18.47 -19.36
N GLY A 277 19.21 17.30 -19.97
CA GLY A 277 18.99 16.01 -19.31
C GLY A 277 17.99 15.18 -20.12
N PRO A 278 17.25 14.23 -19.52
CA PRO A 278 17.03 14.05 -18.08
C PRO A 278 18.11 13.26 -17.32
N GLU A 279 18.25 13.50 -16.02
CA GLU A 279 18.73 12.47 -15.08
C GLU A 279 17.62 11.44 -14.87
N VAL A 280 17.96 10.17 -15.08
CA VAL A 280 17.00 9.06 -15.15
C VAL A 280 17.29 8.01 -14.09
N TRP A 281 16.26 7.60 -13.37
CA TRP A 281 16.28 6.48 -12.44
C TRP A 281 15.20 5.46 -12.80
N ALA A 282 15.52 4.18 -12.62
CA ALA A 282 14.53 3.12 -12.63
C ALA A 282 14.77 2.09 -11.54
N ASN A 283 13.68 1.61 -10.95
CA ASN A 283 13.66 0.52 -9.98
C ASN A 283 12.61 -0.51 -10.41
N ALA A 284 13.05 -1.75 -10.60
CA ALA A 284 12.20 -2.87 -10.99
C ALA A 284 12.24 -3.96 -9.92
N LYS A 285 11.07 -4.39 -9.44
CA LYS A 285 10.93 -5.36 -8.34
C LYS A 285 9.92 -6.45 -8.63
N TRP A 286 10.26 -7.67 -8.21
CA TRP A 286 9.30 -8.76 -8.02
C TRP A 286 8.71 -8.67 -6.61
N ILE A 287 7.39 -8.58 -6.51
CA ILE A 287 6.67 -8.54 -5.24
C ILE A 287 5.89 -9.85 -5.09
N ASN A 288 6.19 -10.62 -4.06
CA ASN A 288 5.51 -11.88 -3.77
C ASN A 288 4.30 -11.65 -2.86
N GLU A 289 3.10 -11.81 -3.41
CA GLU A 289 1.81 -11.73 -2.69
C GLU A 289 1.27 -13.13 -2.32
N GLY A 290 2.15 -14.14 -2.32
CA GLY A 290 1.88 -15.52 -1.94
C GLY A 290 1.10 -16.33 -2.99
N THR A 291 0.17 -15.73 -3.71
CA THR A 291 -0.63 -16.39 -4.77
C THR A 291 -0.26 -15.91 -6.18
N HIS A 292 0.37 -14.75 -6.27
CA HIS A 292 0.81 -14.13 -7.50
C HIS A 292 2.08 -13.34 -7.26
N ILE A 293 2.83 -13.10 -8.34
CA ILE A 293 3.93 -12.15 -8.36
C ILE A 293 3.49 -10.91 -9.11
N ASN A 294 3.60 -9.77 -8.46
CA ASN A 294 3.50 -8.48 -9.13
C ASN A 294 4.89 -8.03 -9.59
N PHE A 295 4.97 -7.53 -10.81
CA PHE A 295 6.10 -6.75 -11.27
C PHE A 295 5.81 -5.28 -11.02
N ARG A 296 6.72 -4.62 -10.33
CA ARG A 296 6.67 -3.19 -10.09
C ARG A 296 7.81 -2.52 -10.82
N LEU A 297 7.50 -1.54 -11.65
CA LEU A 297 8.46 -0.69 -12.32
C LEU A 297 8.19 0.76 -11.94
N TRP A 298 9.14 1.39 -11.26
CA TRP A 298 9.15 2.82 -11.03
C TRP A 298 10.22 3.46 -11.91
N MET A 299 9.91 4.63 -12.47
CA MET A 299 10.82 5.44 -13.27
C MET A 299 10.63 6.92 -12.92
N LYS A 300 11.75 7.64 -12.87
CA LYS A 300 11.81 9.10 -12.80
C LYS A 300 12.79 9.58 -13.86
N ALA A 301 12.39 10.59 -14.61
CA ALA A 301 13.24 11.35 -15.51
C ALA A 301 13.08 12.83 -15.17
N GLN A 302 14.16 13.50 -14.81
CA GLN A 302 14.13 14.89 -14.35
C GLN A 302 15.22 15.71 -15.06
N GLU A 303 14.88 16.88 -15.58
CA GLU A 303 15.87 17.83 -16.07
C GLU A 303 16.92 18.17 -15.01
N THR A 304 18.16 18.39 -15.46
CA THR A 304 19.27 18.73 -14.56
C THR A 304 19.43 20.24 -14.36
N GLN A 305 18.72 21.07 -15.16
CA GLN A 305 18.85 22.52 -15.13
C GLN A 305 17.53 23.22 -15.43
N LYS A 306 17.12 24.15 -14.52
CA LYS A 306 16.00 25.11 -14.64
C LYS A 306 14.62 24.45 -14.86
N ASP A 307 13.58 25.00 -14.20
CA ASP A 307 12.17 24.53 -14.15
C ASP A 307 11.89 23.07 -13.73
N TRP A 308 12.88 22.18 -13.85
CA TRP A 308 12.92 20.82 -13.32
C TRP A 308 11.81 19.96 -13.91
N THR A 309 11.64 20.03 -15.23
CA THR A 309 10.69 19.16 -15.93
C THR A 309 10.91 17.72 -15.54
N THR A 310 9.84 17.09 -15.06
CA THR A 310 9.87 15.76 -14.44
C THR A 310 8.75 14.89 -14.99
N ALA A 311 9.13 13.71 -15.49
CA ALA A 311 8.23 12.60 -15.79
C ALA A 311 8.46 11.49 -14.77
N GLU A 312 7.43 11.13 -14.02
CA GLU A 312 7.57 10.20 -12.91
C GLU A 312 6.31 9.38 -12.64
N GLY A 313 6.53 8.11 -12.34
CA GLY A 313 5.48 7.28 -11.79
C GLY A 313 5.86 5.82 -11.78
N GLU A 314 4.86 4.99 -11.51
CA GLU A 314 5.02 3.54 -11.50
C GLU A 314 4.00 2.82 -12.36
N ARG A 315 4.41 1.63 -12.79
CA ARG A 315 3.54 0.63 -13.38
C ARG A 315 3.67 -0.66 -12.58
N ILE A 316 2.54 -1.12 -12.05
CA ILE A 316 2.42 -2.43 -11.41
C ILE A 316 1.59 -3.32 -12.31
N ILE A 317 2.12 -4.49 -12.64
CA ILE A 317 1.40 -5.52 -13.39
C ILE A 317 1.45 -6.84 -12.62
N GLN A 318 0.36 -7.60 -12.65
CA GLN A 318 0.39 -8.99 -12.21
C GLN A 318 1.16 -9.80 -13.26
N TYR A 319 2.34 -10.29 -12.91
CA TYR A 319 3.23 -10.96 -13.84
C TYR A 319 3.01 -12.48 -13.86
N TYR A 320 2.74 -13.08 -12.70
CA TYR A 320 2.55 -14.51 -12.57
C TYR A 320 1.48 -14.84 -11.54
N THR A 321 0.74 -15.93 -11.76
CA THR A 321 -0.22 -16.47 -10.81
C THR A 321 0.08 -17.95 -10.59
N ALA A 322 0.17 -18.36 -9.32
CA ALA A 322 0.37 -19.76 -8.99
C ALA A 322 -0.80 -20.60 -9.50
N PRO A 323 -0.53 -21.82 -10.00
CA PRO A 323 -1.60 -22.71 -10.42
C PRO A 323 -2.50 -23.11 -9.23
N PRO A 324 -3.76 -23.48 -9.48
CA PRO A 324 -4.67 -23.92 -8.42
C PRO A 324 -4.06 -25.03 -7.55
N GLY A 325 -4.24 -24.93 -6.24
CA GLY A 325 -3.71 -25.90 -5.28
C GLY A 325 -2.24 -25.68 -4.88
N LYS A 326 -1.56 -24.67 -5.44
CA LYS A 326 -0.21 -24.24 -5.02
C LYS A 326 -0.20 -22.78 -4.57
N ARG A 327 0.78 -22.44 -3.74
CA ARG A 327 1.16 -21.07 -3.39
C ARG A 327 2.63 -20.83 -3.71
N ILE A 328 2.99 -19.58 -3.87
CA ILE A 328 4.36 -19.10 -3.99
C ILE A 328 4.92 -18.93 -2.59
N ASP A 329 5.95 -19.71 -2.26
CA ASP A 329 6.63 -19.60 -0.97
C ASP A 329 7.66 -18.48 -1.00
N ARG A 330 8.49 -18.44 -2.05
CA ARG A 330 9.49 -17.38 -2.26
C ARG A 330 9.88 -17.24 -3.72
N ILE A 331 10.45 -16.09 -4.04
CA ILE A 331 11.19 -15.87 -5.29
C ILE A 331 12.60 -16.45 -5.10
N VAL A 332 13.07 -17.22 -6.08
CA VAL A 332 14.38 -17.89 -6.09
C VAL A 332 15.39 -17.10 -6.91
N SER A 333 14.96 -16.48 -8.01
CA SER A 333 15.75 -15.47 -8.73
C SER A 333 15.93 -14.21 -7.88
N GLY A 334 16.81 -13.28 -8.29
CA GLY A 334 16.90 -11.99 -7.61
C GLY A 334 15.64 -11.15 -7.83
N ALA A 335 15.32 -10.36 -6.81
CA ALA A 335 14.03 -9.68 -6.69
C ALA A 335 14.06 -8.21 -7.14
N GLU A 336 15.23 -7.65 -7.44
CA GLU A 336 15.41 -6.23 -7.74
C GLU A 336 16.43 -5.98 -8.86
N SER A 337 16.15 -4.99 -9.71
CA SER A 337 17.04 -4.43 -10.73
C SER A 337 16.92 -2.90 -10.69
N THR A 338 18.04 -2.20 -10.81
CA THR A 338 18.09 -0.73 -10.79
C THR A 338 18.91 -0.19 -11.95
N ALA A 339 18.58 1.00 -12.42
CA ALA A 339 19.39 1.78 -13.35
C ALA A 339 19.36 3.25 -12.93
N HIS A 340 20.49 3.95 -13.12
CA HIS A 340 20.63 5.38 -12.89
C HIS A 340 21.70 5.93 -13.82
N TYR A 341 21.37 6.98 -14.58
CA TYR A 341 22.30 7.69 -15.45
C TYR A 341 21.79 9.10 -15.74
N VAL A 342 22.63 9.94 -16.36
CA VAL A 342 22.24 11.24 -16.92
C VAL A 342 22.22 11.11 -18.43
N ASP A 343 21.07 11.36 -19.04
CA ASP A 343 20.92 11.42 -20.49
C ASP A 343 21.58 12.69 -21.02
N THR A 344 22.30 12.54 -22.13
CA THR A 344 23.12 13.60 -22.74
C THR A 344 22.89 13.72 -24.25
N ASP A 345 22.05 12.87 -24.83
CA ASP A 345 21.72 12.91 -26.25
C ASP A 345 20.24 12.54 -26.51
N HIS A 346 19.86 12.35 -27.78
CA HIS A 346 18.47 12.00 -28.16
C HIS A 346 18.31 10.51 -28.55
N ASN A 347 19.32 9.69 -28.30
CA ASN A 347 19.29 8.28 -28.65
C ASN A 347 18.64 7.46 -27.53
N ASP A 348 18.25 6.23 -27.86
CA ASP A 348 17.78 5.28 -26.84
C ASP A 348 18.97 4.76 -26.01
N ASP A 349 18.94 4.96 -24.69
CA ASP A 349 19.97 4.45 -23.78
C ASP A 349 19.68 3.03 -23.32
N ARG A 350 20.69 2.16 -23.38
CA ARG A 350 20.57 0.76 -22.96
C ARG A 350 21.33 0.52 -21.67
N GLN A 351 20.61 0.18 -20.61
CA GLN A 351 21.19 -0.15 -19.31
C GLN A 351 20.94 -1.62 -18.96
N GLY A 352 22.00 -2.35 -18.65
CA GLY A 352 21.91 -3.76 -18.25
C GLY A 352 21.37 -3.89 -16.83
N GLY A 353 20.29 -4.65 -16.64
CA GLY A 353 19.72 -4.91 -15.30
C GLY A 353 20.41 -6.05 -14.54
N GLY A 354 21.43 -6.68 -15.15
CA GLY A 354 22.17 -7.82 -14.62
C GLY A 354 21.43 -9.16 -14.80
N PRO A 355 22.11 -10.31 -14.64
CA PRO A 355 21.49 -11.63 -14.82
C PRO A 355 20.61 -12.06 -13.65
N ASN A 356 20.76 -11.40 -12.50
CA ASN A 356 20.17 -11.86 -11.25
C ASN A 356 18.83 -11.18 -10.94
N GLY A 357 18.57 -9.97 -11.43
CA GLY A 357 17.34 -9.23 -11.11
C GLY A 357 16.19 -9.49 -12.10
N PRO A 358 15.02 -8.84 -11.91
CA PRO A 358 13.87 -8.94 -12.79
C PRO A 358 14.15 -8.57 -14.25
N VAL A 359 15.05 -7.61 -14.46
CA VAL A 359 15.26 -6.98 -15.76
C VAL A 359 16.58 -7.42 -16.34
N LYS A 360 16.52 -7.92 -17.58
CA LYS A 360 17.69 -8.19 -18.41
C LYS A 360 18.28 -6.90 -18.97
N GLU A 361 17.42 -6.06 -19.54
CA GLU A 361 17.79 -4.79 -20.18
C GLU A 361 16.67 -3.77 -19.98
N PHE A 362 17.06 -2.56 -19.58
CA PHE A 362 16.26 -1.35 -19.68
C PHE A 362 16.69 -0.62 -20.95
N VAL A 363 15.72 -0.22 -21.77
CA VAL A 363 15.94 0.70 -22.88
C VAL A 363 15.19 1.98 -22.55
N PHE A 364 15.90 3.06 -22.29
CA PHE A 364 15.32 4.35 -21.96
C PHE A 364 15.16 5.18 -23.21
N ARG A 365 14.09 5.96 -23.20
CA ARG A 365 13.75 6.98 -24.18
C ARG A 365 13.70 8.27 -23.38
N GLY A 366 14.69 9.13 -23.55
CA GLY A 366 14.77 10.40 -22.82
C GLY A 366 14.08 11.52 -23.57
N ASP A 367 14.88 12.36 -24.22
CA ASP A 367 14.49 13.63 -24.86
C ASP A 367 14.39 13.50 -26.40
N ARG A 368 13.35 14.11 -26.98
CA ARG A 368 13.24 14.52 -28.38
C ARG A 368 12.77 15.97 -28.44
N ASN A 369 12.80 16.58 -29.63
CA ASN A 369 12.16 17.89 -29.80
C ASN A 369 10.65 17.86 -29.45
N GLY A 370 10.23 18.64 -28.45
CA GLY A 370 8.84 18.90 -28.07
C GLY A 370 8.45 18.40 -26.67
N ASP A 371 7.15 18.44 -26.36
CA ASP A 371 6.62 17.94 -25.09
C ASP A 371 6.85 16.43 -24.93
N ASP A 372 7.87 16.03 -24.18
CA ASP A 372 8.28 14.63 -23.97
C ASP A 372 7.82 14.04 -22.65
N ALA A 373 7.84 14.85 -21.58
CA ALA A 373 7.46 14.37 -20.26
C ALA A 373 5.97 14.01 -20.26
N GLY A 374 5.65 12.76 -19.90
CA GLY A 374 4.28 12.26 -19.90
C GLY A 374 3.76 11.74 -21.25
N SER A 375 4.52 11.84 -22.33
CA SER A 375 4.08 11.50 -23.69
C SER A 375 5.06 10.56 -24.41
N TYR A 376 6.37 10.81 -24.29
CA TYR A 376 7.44 10.07 -24.95
C TYR A 376 8.40 9.45 -23.95
N THR A 377 8.96 10.27 -23.05
CA THR A 377 9.99 9.86 -22.09
C THR A 377 9.53 8.64 -21.33
N GLY A 378 10.33 7.58 -21.35
CA GLY A 378 9.91 6.31 -20.78
C GLY A 378 10.94 5.21 -20.89
N VAL A 379 10.52 4.01 -20.51
CA VAL A 379 11.39 2.85 -20.43
C VAL A 379 10.72 1.62 -21.01
N ASP A 380 11.57 0.80 -21.58
CA ASP A 380 11.27 -0.41 -22.29
C ASP A 380 12.04 -1.55 -21.60
N VAL A 381 11.32 -2.48 -20.99
CA VAL A 381 11.88 -3.52 -20.12
C VAL A 381 11.83 -4.88 -20.81
N THR A 382 13.00 -5.52 -20.89
CA THR A 382 13.12 -6.95 -21.24
C THR A 382 13.42 -7.75 -19.98
N PHE A 383 12.66 -8.81 -19.72
CA PHE A 383 12.74 -9.58 -18.48
C PHE A 383 13.81 -10.68 -18.49
N ASN A 384 14.41 -10.94 -17.33
CA ASN A 384 15.04 -12.23 -17.06
C ASN A 384 13.96 -13.27 -16.70
N PRO A 385 14.26 -14.59 -16.78
CA PRO A 385 13.36 -15.62 -16.26
C PRO A 385 13.10 -15.43 -14.77
N LEU A 386 11.83 -15.50 -14.38
CA LEU A 386 11.44 -15.50 -12.97
C LEU A 386 11.46 -16.94 -12.47
N ILE A 387 12.19 -17.22 -11.38
CA ILE A 387 12.19 -18.53 -10.74
C ILE A 387 11.48 -18.39 -9.40
N VAL A 388 10.42 -19.17 -9.19
CA VAL A 388 9.65 -19.18 -7.94
C VAL A 388 9.64 -20.57 -7.33
N ARG A 389 9.62 -20.63 -5.99
CA ARG A 389 9.35 -21.89 -5.28
C ARG A 389 7.86 -22.02 -5.04
N LEU A 390 7.25 -23.03 -5.63
CA LEU A 390 5.86 -23.38 -5.42
C LEU A 390 5.74 -24.45 -4.33
N VAL A 391 4.71 -24.33 -3.51
CA VAL A 391 4.38 -25.28 -2.44
C VAL A 391 2.90 -25.66 -2.55
N GLU A 392 2.60 -26.95 -2.49
CA GLU A 392 1.21 -27.43 -2.42
C GLU A 392 0.51 -26.89 -1.17
N VAL A 393 -0.77 -26.53 -1.27
CA VAL A 393 -1.55 -25.98 -0.13
C VAL A 393 -2.70 -26.87 0.34
N THR A 394 -2.96 -27.96 -0.36
CA THR A 394 -4.08 -28.88 -0.09
C THR A 394 -3.61 -30.14 0.63
N ASN A 395 -4.25 -30.47 1.75
CA ASN A 395 -4.12 -31.75 2.46
C ASN A 395 -2.68 -32.12 2.82
N CYS A 396 -1.85 -31.13 3.12
CA CYS A 396 -0.46 -31.29 3.50
C CYS A 396 -0.01 -30.17 4.44
N ALA A 397 1.12 -30.37 5.12
CA ALA A 397 1.74 -29.37 5.97
C ALA A 397 3.05 -28.85 5.35
N PRO A 398 3.21 -27.52 5.13
CA PRO A 398 4.44 -26.97 4.57
C PRO A 398 5.66 -27.29 5.44
N ALA A 399 6.80 -27.62 4.83
CA ALA A 399 8.02 -27.95 5.58
C ALA A 399 8.48 -26.78 6.47
N SER A 400 8.33 -25.54 5.98
CA SER A 400 8.59 -24.32 6.74
C SER A 400 7.69 -24.18 7.98
N ALA A 401 6.40 -24.51 7.85
CA ALA A 401 5.46 -24.50 8.97
C ALA A 401 5.84 -25.55 10.03
N ILE A 402 6.17 -26.78 9.60
CA ILE A 402 6.59 -27.87 10.50
C ILE A 402 7.86 -27.46 11.28
N LYS A 403 8.91 -26.96 10.60
CA LYS A 403 10.13 -26.47 11.25
C LYS A 403 9.84 -25.32 12.23
N SER A 404 8.88 -24.46 11.89
CA SER A 404 8.49 -23.33 12.75
C SER A 404 7.85 -23.80 14.06
N ILE A 405 6.90 -24.74 13.98
CA ILE A 405 6.24 -25.29 15.18
C ILE A 405 7.15 -26.25 15.97
N GLU A 406 8.05 -26.97 15.30
CA GLU A 406 9.09 -27.81 15.94
C GLU A 406 10.02 -26.98 16.82
N ARG A 407 10.57 -25.88 16.31
CA ARG A 407 11.45 -24.98 17.09
C ARG A 407 10.76 -24.31 18.28
N LYS A 408 9.43 -24.30 18.32
CA LYS A 408 8.63 -23.71 19.39
C LYS A 408 8.00 -24.76 20.33
N ASP A 409 8.34 -26.03 20.16
CA ASP A 409 7.73 -27.17 20.88
C ASP A 409 6.20 -27.24 20.72
N LEU A 410 5.66 -26.71 19.63
CA LEU A 410 4.23 -26.68 19.27
C LEU A 410 3.84 -27.83 18.33
N ILE A 411 4.59 -28.93 18.38
CA ILE A 411 4.35 -30.16 17.61
C ILE A 411 4.64 -31.36 18.51
N SER A 412 3.86 -32.43 18.38
CA SER A 412 4.06 -33.63 19.19
C SER A 412 5.33 -34.38 18.75
N PRO A 413 6.08 -35.01 19.68
CA PRO A 413 7.24 -35.84 19.33
C PRO A 413 6.90 -37.00 18.37
N ALA A 414 5.66 -37.52 18.45
CA ALA A 414 5.17 -38.55 17.53
C ALA A 414 5.03 -38.00 16.09
N THR A 415 4.46 -36.80 15.93
CA THR A 415 4.35 -36.14 14.64
C THR A 415 5.72 -35.80 14.05
N VAL A 416 6.68 -35.31 14.85
CA VAL A 416 8.06 -35.04 14.39
C VAL A 416 8.71 -36.30 13.82
N ARG A 417 8.73 -37.40 14.59
CA ARG A 417 9.33 -38.68 14.15
C ARG A 417 8.75 -39.18 12.84
N ARG A 418 7.44 -38.97 12.63
CA ARG A 418 6.73 -39.37 11.42
C ARG A 418 7.08 -38.50 10.20
N LEU A 419 7.18 -37.18 10.38
CA LEU A 419 7.39 -36.23 9.29
C LEU A 419 8.88 -36.05 8.93
N GLN A 420 9.80 -36.28 9.86
CA GLN A 420 11.23 -36.08 9.69
C GLN A 420 11.83 -36.77 8.44
N PRO A 421 11.47 -38.04 8.10
CA PRO A 421 11.97 -38.67 6.88
C PRO A 421 11.50 -37.97 5.60
N MET A 422 10.30 -37.39 5.60
CA MET A 422 9.75 -36.65 4.45
C MET A 422 10.45 -35.29 4.32
N MET A 423 10.68 -34.60 5.43
CA MET A 423 11.39 -33.31 5.44
C MET A 423 12.84 -33.44 4.96
N LYS A 424 13.52 -34.57 5.26
CA LYS A 424 14.88 -34.84 4.76
C LYS A 424 14.94 -34.97 3.23
N LYS A 425 13.87 -35.43 2.58
CA LYS A 425 13.80 -35.57 1.12
C LYS A 425 13.59 -34.24 0.39
N LEU A 426 13.21 -33.18 1.11
CA LEU A 426 12.98 -31.84 0.56
C LEU A 426 14.20 -30.92 0.69
N GLN A 427 15.25 -31.37 1.37
CA GLN A 427 16.51 -30.64 1.41
C GLN A 427 17.26 -30.94 0.11
N PRO A 428 17.56 -29.92 -0.73
CA PRO A 428 18.33 -30.11 -1.96
C PRO A 428 19.75 -30.60 -1.68
#